data_AF-A0A7C9EAL8-F1
#
_entry.id   AF-A0A7C9EAL8-F1
#
_cell.length_a   1.000
_cell.length_b   1.000
_cell.length_c   1.000
_cell.angle_alpha   90.00
_cell.angle_beta   90.00
_cell.angle_gamma   90.00
#
_symmetry.space_group_name_H-M   'P 1'
#
loop_
_entity.id
_entity.type
_entity.pdbx_description
1 polymer ?
#
loop_
_entity_poly.entity_id
_entity_poly.type
_entity_poly.pdbx_seq_one_letter_code
_entity_poly.pdbx_strand_id
1 'polypeptide(L)'
;CACAVKNGGEIPYNYNGAIVEAKPLVYECGPSCKCPPTCHNRVSQYGIKFPLEIFKTESRGWGVRSLSSIPSGSFICEYIGELLDDKEAEQRTSNDEYLFDIGQNYNDPTLWDGLSDMMPDVASSSGDVVQNVGFTIDAAKYGNIGRFINHSCSPNLYAQNVLYDHEDKRIPHIMLFAAENIPPLQELTYHYNYTIDQVFDHEGNIKKKSCYCGSSECTGRMY
;
A
#
# COMPACT_ATOMS: atom_id res chain seq x y z
N CYS A 1 21.47 -9.84 -13.11
CA CYS A 1 21.04 -9.76 -11.69
C CYS A 1 19.73 -10.55 -11.55
N ALA A 2 19.64 -11.55 -10.66
CA ALA A 2 18.41 -12.36 -10.54
C ALA A 2 17.19 -11.54 -10.08
N CYS A 3 17.38 -10.57 -9.19
CA CYS A 3 16.31 -9.66 -8.77
C CYS A 3 15.79 -8.80 -9.93
N ALA A 4 16.66 -8.34 -10.83
CA ALA A 4 16.23 -7.60 -12.03
C ALA A 4 15.35 -8.48 -12.94
N VAL A 5 15.72 -9.75 -13.14
CA VAL A 5 14.90 -10.70 -13.92
C VAL A 5 13.50 -10.86 -13.31
N LYS A 6 13.38 -10.93 -11.98
CA LYS A 6 12.07 -10.98 -11.30
C LYS A 6 11.21 -9.73 -11.51
N ASN A 7 11.84 -8.58 -11.76
CA ASN A 7 11.18 -7.31 -12.04
C ASN A 7 10.90 -7.08 -13.55
N GLY A 8 11.05 -8.10 -14.40
CA GLY A 8 10.86 -7.99 -15.85
C GLY A 8 12.11 -7.61 -16.63
N GLY A 9 13.30 -7.80 -16.05
CA GLY A 9 14.59 -7.50 -16.68
C GLY A 9 15.18 -6.14 -16.31
N GLU A 10 14.44 -5.33 -15.54
CA GLU A 10 14.81 -3.96 -15.19
C GLU A 10 14.89 -3.74 -13.67
N ILE A 11 15.47 -2.62 -13.25
CA ILE A 11 15.44 -2.17 -11.85
C ILE A 11 14.26 -1.20 -11.70
N PRO A 12 13.32 -1.43 -10.75
CA PRO A 12 12.10 -0.62 -10.62
C PRO A 12 12.33 0.77 -10.03
N TYR A 13 13.58 1.10 -9.67
CA TYR A 13 13.97 2.37 -9.04
C TYR A 13 14.98 3.12 -9.90
N ASN A 14 14.87 4.45 -9.91
CA ASN A 14 15.87 5.33 -10.51
C ASN A 14 17.10 5.52 -9.59
N TYR A 15 18.10 6.25 -10.07
CA TYR A 15 19.34 6.52 -9.34
C TYR A 15 19.18 7.29 -8.03
N ASN A 16 18.04 7.98 -7.83
CA ASN A 16 17.71 8.70 -6.61
C ASN A 16 16.88 7.87 -5.63
N GLY A 17 16.62 6.59 -5.95
CA GLY A 17 15.78 5.70 -5.14
C GLY A 17 14.28 5.94 -5.28
N ALA A 18 13.85 6.72 -6.27
CA ALA A 18 12.43 6.88 -6.57
C ALA A 18 11.94 5.71 -7.44
N ILE A 19 10.76 5.16 -7.13
CA ILE A 19 10.12 4.15 -7.95
C ILE A 19 9.73 4.76 -9.31
N VAL A 20 10.02 4.05 -10.39
CA VAL A 20 9.82 4.55 -11.76
C VAL A 20 8.38 4.37 -12.21
N GLU A 21 7.78 3.24 -11.84
CA GLU A 21 6.43 2.84 -12.22
C GLU A 21 5.84 1.93 -11.15
N ALA A 22 4.54 2.06 -10.88
CA ALA A 22 3.82 1.10 -10.03
C ALA A 22 3.77 -0.27 -10.71
N LYS A 23 3.96 -1.34 -9.94
CA LYS A 23 3.90 -2.72 -10.44
C LYS A 23 3.00 -3.56 -9.55
N PRO A 24 2.43 -4.68 -10.01
CA PRO A 24 1.72 -5.60 -9.13
C PRO A 24 2.58 -6.08 -7.96
N LEU A 25 3.88 -6.29 -8.20
CA LEU A 25 4.84 -6.72 -7.20
C LEU A 25 6.26 -6.28 -7.58
N VAL A 26 6.98 -5.67 -6.65
CA VAL A 26 8.38 -5.25 -6.78
C VAL A 26 9.27 -6.20 -5.99
N TYR A 27 10.38 -6.64 -6.58
CA TYR A 27 11.38 -7.48 -5.93
C TYR A 27 12.65 -6.70 -5.62
N GLU A 28 12.85 -6.37 -4.36
CA GLU A 28 14.10 -5.79 -3.89
C GLU A 28 15.18 -6.86 -3.68
N CYS A 29 16.44 -6.42 -3.60
CA CYS A 29 17.54 -7.30 -3.20
C CYS A 29 17.43 -7.62 -1.71
N GLY A 30 17.43 -8.92 -1.39
CA GLY A 30 17.30 -9.42 -0.02
C GLY A 30 18.59 -9.60 0.77
N PRO A 31 18.50 -10.12 2.01
CA PRO A 31 19.66 -10.43 2.86
C PRO A 31 20.65 -11.41 2.20
N SER A 32 20.15 -12.34 1.38
CA SER A 32 20.96 -13.34 0.66
C SER A 32 21.67 -12.78 -0.59
N CYS A 33 21.38 -11.54 -1.01
CA CYS A 33 22.01 -10.93 -2.18
C CYS A 33 23.42 -10.40 -1.86
N LYS A 34 24.37 -10.62 -2.77
CA LYS A 34 25.78 -10.19 -2.64
C LYS A 34 26.05 -8.73 -3.03
N CYS A 35 25.02 -7.98 -3.42
CA CYS A 35 25.17 -6.57 -3.80
C CYS A 35 25.45 -5.69 -2.56
N PRO A 36 26.16 -4.56 -2.73
CA PRO A 36 26.44 -3.66 -1.62
C PRO A 36 25.16 -3.02 -1.05
N PRO A 37 25.21 -2.43 0.15
CA PRO A 37 24.10 -1.65 0.70
C PRO A 37 23.70 -0.43 -0.16
N THR A 38 24.59 0.04 -1.03
CA THR A 38 24.29 1.13 -1.98
C THR A 38 23.58 0.64 -3.25
N CYS A 39 23.13 -0.61 -3.30
CA CYS A 39 22.43 -1.16 -4.45
C CYS A 39 21.11 -0.39 -4.69
N HIS A 40 20.88 0.08 -5.92
CA HIS A 40 19.66 0.82 -6.26
C HIS A 40 18.39 -0.03 -6.15
N ASN A 41 18.52 -1.36 -6.05
CA ASN A 41 17.40 -2.27 -5.80
C ASN A 41 17.22 -2.57 -4.29
N ARG A 42 17.65 -1.65 -3.42
CA ARG A 42 17.42 -1.67 -1.96
C ARG A 42 16.96 -0.27 -1.57
N VAL A 43 15.65 -0.07 -1.43
CA VAL A 43 15.06 1.26 -1.19
C VAL A 43 14.20 1.22 0.05
N SER A 44 13.06 0.54 0.01
CA SER A 44 12.06 0.56 1.08
C SER A 44 12.55 -0.14 2.36
N GLN A 45 13.40 -1.16 2.20
CA GLN A 45 14.03 -1.88 3.32
C GLN A 45 14.92 -0.99 4.22
N TYR A 46 15.27 0.23 3.78
CA TYR A 46 16.05 1.20 4.58
C TYR A 46 15.22 2.12 5.46
N GLY A 47 13.90 1.93 5.48
CA GLY A 47 13.00 2.67 6.35
C GLY A 47 12.88 4.15 6.01
N ILE A 48 12.17 4.88 6.88
CA ILE A 48 11.74 6.26 6.68
C ILE A 48 12.93 7.20 6.48
N LYS A 49 12.88 8.04 5.44
CA LYS A 49 13.90 9.07 5.13
C LYS A 49 13.41 10.51 5.29
N PHE A 50 12.10 10.72 5.32
CA PHE A 50 11.51 12.05 5.44
C PHE A 50 11.20 12.40 6.90
N PRO A 51 11.29 13.68 7.28
CA PRO A 51 10.87 14.16 8.60
C PRO A 51 9.35 14.16 8.69
N LEU A 52 8.77 13.02 9.03
CA LEU A 52 7.33 12.84 9.20
C LEU A 52 6.89 13.26 10.61
N GLU A 53 5.70 13.84 10.71
CA GLU A 53 5.03 14.09 11.98
C GLU A 53 3.57 13.63 11.94
N ILE A 54 3.08 13.22 13.11
CA ILE A 54 1.66 12.96 13.33
C ILE A 54 1.04 14.25 13.85
N PHE A 55 -0.09 14.66 13.27
CA PHE A 55 -0.80 15.88 13.65
C PHE A 55 -2.30 15.60 13.81
N LYS A 56 -2.98 16.44 14.61
CA LYS A 56 -4.42 16.36 14.78
C LYS A 56 -5.10 17.06 13.59
N THR A 57 -5.97 16.36 12.87
CA THR A 57 -6.78 16.93 11.78
C THR A 57 -8.08 17.51 12.35
N GLU A 58 -8.76 18.34 11.57
CA GLU A 58 -10.01 18.97 11.99
C GLU A 58 -11.17 17.96 12.14
N SER A 59 -11.24 16.96 11.24
CA SER A 59 -12.41 16.07 11.13
C SER A 59 -12.09 14.58 11.00
N ARG A 60 -10.83 14.20 10.78
CA ARG A 60 -10.40 12.81 10.48
C ARG A 60 -9.56 12.18 11.59
N GLY A 61 -9.49 12.82 12.77
CA GLY A 61 -8.71 12.31 13.89
C GLY A 61 -7.24 12.69 13.81
N TRP A 62 -6.35 11.70 13.75
CA TRP A 62 -4.91 11.92 13.58
C TRP A 62 -4.53 11.71 12.12
N GLY A 63 -3.57 12.47 11.61
CA GLY A 63 -3.05 12.37 10.25
C GLY A 63 -1.54 12.43 10.25
N VAL A 64 -0.93 12.16 9.10
CA VAL A 64 0.53 12.25 8.92
C VAL A 64 0.84 13.32 7.87
N ARG A 65 1.91 14.07 8.08
CA ARG A 65 2.46 14.99 7.08
C ARG A 65 3.99 15.01 7.14
N SER A 66 4.63 15.54 6.11
CA SER A 66 6.09 15.74 6.09
C SER A 66 6.44 17.20 6.33
N LEU A 67 7.50 17.46 7.11
CA LEU A 67 8.06 18.80 7.32
C LEU A 67 8.87 19.31 6.11
N SER A 68 9.14 18.44 5.15
CA SER A 68 9.88 18.76 3.92
C SER A 68 9.11 18.33 2.68
N SER A 69 9.44 18.92 1.53
CA SER A 69 8.87 18.50 0.25
C SER A 69 9.27 17.06 -0.07
N ILE A 70 8.33 16.27 -0.59
CA ILE A 70 8.57 14.89 -1.01
C ILE A 70 8.46 14.82 -2.54
N PRO A 71 9.51 14.43 -3.27
CA PRO A 71 9.43 14.18 -4.70
C PRO A 71 8.52 12.98 -5.03
N SER A 72 7.85 13.02 -6.18
CA SER A 72 7.11 11.87 -6.72
C SER A 72 8.00 10.62 -6.82
N GLY A 73 7.41 9.46 -6.54
CA GLY A 73 8.08 8.16 -6.51
C GLY A 73 8.91 7.91 -5.24
N SER A 74 8.96 8.84 -4.29
CA SER A 74 9.71 8.64 -3.04
C SER A 74 9.01 7.66 -2.11
N PHE A 75 9.79 6.77 -1.49
CA PHE A 75 9.31 5.91 -0.40
C PHE A 75 8.99 6.73 0.85
N ILE A 76 7.82 6.50 1.46
CA ILE A 76 7.36 7.18 2.67
C ILE A 76 7.63 6.31 3.90
N CYS A 77 6.90 5.20 4.00
CA CYS A 77 6.97 4.24 5.08
C CYS A 77 6.31 2.92 4.65
N GLU A 78 6.58 1.87 5.40
CA GLU A 78 5.81 0.62 5.33
C GLU A 78 4.53 0.75 6.16
N TYR A 79 3.46 0.01 5.83
CA TYR A 79 2.33 -0.19 6.72
C TYR A 79 2.61 -1.41 7.61
N ILE A 80 3.08 -1.18 8.85
CA ILE A 80 3.49 -2.25 9.76
C ILE A 80 2.40 -2.51 10.80
N GLY A 81 2.10 -3.79 11.02
CA GLY A 81 1.23 -4.30 12.07
C GLY A 81 1.42 -5.81 12.26
N GLU A 82 0.50 -6.44 12.98
CA GLU A 82 0.43 -7.91 13.10
C GLU A 82 -0.15 -8.51 11.81
N LEU A 83 0.51 -9.50 11.23
CA LEU A 83 0.00 -10.22 10.07
C LEU A 83 -0.96 -11.32 10.53
N LEU A 84 -2.21 -11.24 10.07
CA LEU A 84 -3.29 -12.15 10.42
C LEU A 84 -3.80 -12.84 9.15
N ASP A 85 -4.26 -14.08 9.28
CA ASP A 85 -5.16 -14.64 8.27
C ASP A 85 -6.56 -14.01 8.37
N ASP A 86 -7.36 -14.07 7.30
CA ASP A 86 -8.68 -13.43 7.28
C ASP A 86 -9.60 -13.90 8.42
N LYS A 87 -9.50 -15.18 8.82
CA LYS A 87 -10.35 -15.73 9.88
C LYS A 87 -9.99 -15.11 11.24
N GLU A 88 -8.71 -14.93 11.52
CA GLU A 88 -8.26 -14.25 12.73
C GLU A 88 -8.63 -12.77 12.68
N ALA A 89 -8.47 -12.10 11.54
CA ALA A 89 -8.85 -10.70 11.36
C ALA A 89 -10.36 -10.46 11.62
N GLU A 90 -11.23 -11.31 11.05
CA GLU A 90 -12.68 -11.27 11.29
C GLU A 90 -13.05 -11.49 12.77
N GLN A 91 -12.33 -12.39 13.46
CA GLN A 91 -12.56 -12.66 14.88
C GLN A 91 -12.13 -11.53 15.80
N ARG A 92 -11.15 -10.71 15.40
CA ARG A 92 -10.71 -9.51 16.13
C ARG A 92 -11.71 -8.35 15.94
N THR A 93 -12.95 -8.61 16.36
CA THR A 93 -14.19 -7.80 16.22
C THR A 93 -14.19 -6.41 16.88
N SER A 94 -13.07 -5.96 17.47
CA SER A 94 -13.08 -4.75 18.30
C SER A 94 -12.61 -3.47 17.62
N ASN A 95 -11.88 -3.55 16.49
CA ASN A 95 -11.36 -2.32 15.84
C ASN A 95 -10.98 -2.54 14.36
N ASP A 96 -11.91 -2.30 13.44
CA ASP A 96 -11.67 -2.40 11.99
C ASP A 96 -10.95 -1.17 11.41
N GLU A 97 -10.67 -0.14 12.22
CA GLU A 97 -10.13 1.13 11.73
C GLU A 97 -8.65 1.08 11.30
N TYR A 98 -7.91 0.05 11.71
CA TYR A 98 -6.46 -0.06 11.47
C TYR A 98 -6.07 -1.33 10.71
N LEU A 99 -7.03 -1.93 10.01
CA LEU A 99 -6.81 -3.10 9.17
C LEU A 99 -6.38 -2.68 7.76
N PHE A 100 -5.35 -3.32 7.24
CA PHE A 100 -4.96 -3.23 5.84
C PHE A 100 -5.08 -4.61 5.21
N ASP A 101 -6.09 -4.79 4.35
CA ASP A 101 -6.24 -6.02 3.57
C ASP A 101 -5.15 -6.09 2.52
N ILE A 102 -4.34 -7.16 2.56
CA ILE A 102 -3.35 -7.46 1.54
C ILE A 102 -4.13 -8.05 0.36
N GLY A 103 -4.67 -7.13 -0.46
CA GLY A 103 -5.58 -7.47 -1.55
C GLY A 103 -5.05 -8.62 -2.42
N GLN A 104 -5.94 -9.57 -2.71
CA GLN A 104 -5.68 -10.69 -3.63
C GLN A 104 -5.73 -10.28 -5.11
N ASN A 105 -5.79 -8.97 -5.39
CA ASN A 105 -6.07 -8.38 -6.71
C ASN A 105 -4.85 -8.36 -7.66
N TYR A 106 -3.92 -9.30 -7.50
CA TYR A 106 -2.81 -9.48 -8.45
C TYR A 106 -3.28 -9.91 -9.85
N ASN A 107 -4.50 -10.45 -9.95
CA ASN A 107 -5.08 -11.02 -11.16
C ASN A 107 -6.38 -10.33 -11.61
N ASP A 108 -6.77 -9.18 -11.05
CA ASP A 108 -7.95 -8.45 -11.53
C ASP A 108 -7.53 -7.33 -12.52
N PRO A 109 -7.59 -7.57 -13.83
CA PRO A 109 -7.26 -6.56 -14.85
C PRO A 109 -8.20 -5.35 -14.83
N THR A 110 -9.37 -5.41 -14.17
CA THR A 110 -10.34 -4.30 -14.17
C THR A 110 -9.92 -3.12 -13.27
N LEU A 111 -9.06 -3.37 -12.27
CA LEU A 111 -8.49 -2.29 -11.43
C LEU A 111 -7.32 -1.54 -12.09
N TRP A 112 -6.77 -2.12 -13.17
CA TRP A 112 -5.68 -1.54 -13.97
C TRP A 112 -6.16 -0.95 -15.31
N ASP A 113 -7.45 -1.06 -15.62
CA ASP A 113 -8.03 -0.60 -16.89
C ASP A 113 -7.89 0.94 -17.06
N GLY A 114 -7.80 1.68 -15.95
CA GLY A 114 -7.48 3.12 -15.96
C GLY A 114 -6.02 3.48 -16.23
N LEU A 115 -5.11 2.49 -16.30
CA LEU A 115 -3.68 2.63 -16.63
C LEU A 115 -3.32 1.88 -17.94
N SER A 116 -4.31 1.29 -18.61
CA SER A 116 -4.17 0.27 -19.67
C SER A 116 -3.90 0.82 -21.08
N ASP A 117 -3.88 2.14 -21.27
CA ASP A 117 -3.55 2.75 -22.58
C ASP A 117 -2.10 2.50 -23.04
N MET A 118 -1.28 1.75 -22.28
CA MET A 118 0.14 1.54 -22.58
C MET A 118 0.65 0.08 -22.74
N MET A 119 -0.14 -1.00 -22.58
CA MET A 119 0.41 -2.38 -22.74
C MET A 119 -0.58 -3.43 -23.30
N PRO A 120 -0.33 -4.08 -24.45
CA PRO A 120 -1.27 -5.03 -25.07
C PRO A 120 -1.16 -6.52 -24.66
N ASP A 121 -0.14 -6.95 -23.91
CA ASP A 121 0.30 -8.36 -23.97
C ASP A 121 0.25 -9.17 -22.66
N VAL A 122 -0.80 -9.04 -21.84
CA VAL A 122 -1.01 -9.94 -20.69
C VAL A 122 -2.43 -10.50 -20.65
N ALA A 123 -2.71 -11.40 -21.58
CA ALA A 123 -3.81 -12.33 -21.49
C ALA A 123 -3.30 -13.77 -21.37
N SER A 124 -3.96 -14.52 -20.48
CA SER A 124 -3.98 -15.98 -20.37
C SER A 124 -2.93 -16.66 -19.48
N SER A 125 -3.35 -16.94 -18.24
CA SER A 125 -3.21 -18.30 -17.71
C SER A 125 -4.37 -18.64 -16.77
N SER A 126 -5.28 -19.47 -17.26
CA SER A 126 -6.28 -20.21 -16.48
C SER A 126 -5.58 -21.29 -15.64
N GLY A 127 -5.84 -21.36 -14.33
CA GLY A 127 -5.38 -22.47 -13.49
C GLY A 127 -5.76 -22.32 -12.01
N ASP A 128 -6.60 -23.24 -11.56
CA ASP A 128 -6.92 -23.66 -10.18
C ASP A 128 -7.54 -22.66 -9.19
N VAL A 129 -8.78 -22.98 -8.77
CA VAL A 129 -9.47 -22.40 -7.59
C VAL A 129 -8.77 -22.93 -6.34
N VAL A 130 -7.57 -22.42 -6.04
CA VAL A 130 -7.01 -22.51 -4.70
C VAL A 130 -7.90 -21.65 -3.81
N GLN A 131 -8.35 -22.18 -2.67
CA GLN A 131 -8.91 -21.35 -1.60
C GLN A 131 -7.85 -20.33 -1.21
N ASN A 132 -7.90 -19.14 -1.80
CA ASN A 132 -6.96 -18.06 -1.50
C ASN A 132 -7.23 -17.63 -0.07
N VAL A 133 -6.33 -18.01 0.83
CA VAL A 133 -6.27 -17.46 2.17
C VAL A 133 -5.77 -16.03 2.00
N GLY A 134 -6.64 -15.05 2.22
CA GLY A 134 -6.24 -13.65 2.33
C GLY A 134 -5.53 -13.41 3.65
N PHE A 135 -4.77 -12.32 3.65
CA PHE A 135 -4.03 -11.88 4.82
C PHE A 135 -4.33 -10.41 5.06
N THR A 136 -4.41 -10.03 6.33
CA THR A 136 -4.66 -8.66 6.76
C THR A 136 -3.57 -8.23 7.72
N ILE A 137 -3.11 -6.98 7.60
CA ILE A 137 -2.21 -6.36 8.56
C ILE A 137 -3.07 -5.60 9.58
N ASP A 138 -3.04 -6.02 10.85
CA ASP A 138 -3.70 -5.38 11.97
C ASP A 138 -2.73 -4.47 12.74
N ALA A 139 -2.90 -3.16 12.58
CA ALA A 139 -2.10 -2.15 13.29
C ALA A 139 -2.82 -1.56 14.52
N ALA A 140 -3.88 -2.19 15.04
CA ALA A 140 -4.68 -1.65 16.13
C ALA A 140 -3.88 -1.55 17.45
N LYS A 141 -3.13 -2.61 17.80
CA LYS A 141 -2.33 -2.67 19.04
C LYS A 141 -0.85 -2.37 18.81
N TYR A 142 -0.27 -2.95 17.77
CA TYR A 142 1.13 -2.77 17.42
C TYR A 142 1.22 -2.33 15.96
N GLY A 143 1.88 -1.20 15.72
CA GLY A 143 2.08 -0.71 14.36
C GLY A 143 3.02 0.50 14.35
N ASN A 144 3.39 0.94 13.15
CA ASN A 144 4.25 2.10 12.95
C ASN A 144 3.45 3.37 12.59
N ILE A 145 4.13 4.41 12.09
CA ILE A 145 3.47 5.66 11.66
C ILE A 145 2.43 5.47 10.55
N GLY A 146 2.54 4.41 9.73
CA GLY A 146 1.65 4.13 8.61
C GLY A 146 0.18 4.02 9.02
N ARG A 147 -0.10 3.52 10.22
CA ARG A 147 -1.46 3.39 10.79
C ARG A 147 -2.21 4.73 10.97
N PHE A 148 -1.50 5.86 10.90
CA PHE A 148 -2.09 7.19 11.07
C PHE A 148 -2.30 7.91 9.74
N ILE A 149 -1.93 7.31 8.61
CA ILE A 149 -2.11 7.91 7.29
C ILE A 149 -3.57 7.75 6.88
N ASN A 150 -4.26 8.87 6.67
CA ASN A 150 -5.70 8.88 6.41
C ASN A 150 -6.05 8.51 4.98
N HIS A 151 -7.34 8.20 4.80
CA HIS A 151 -7.95 8.07 3.49
C HIS A 151 -8.11 9.41 2.75
N SER A 152 -7.94 9.37 1.42
CA SER A 152 -8.47 10.37 0.49
C SER A 152 -9.02 9.73 -0.79
N CYS A 153 -10.09 10.30 -1.35
CA CYS A 153 -10.59 9.95 -2.69
C CYS A 153 -9.69 10.50 -3.81
N SER A 154 -8.84 11.48 -3.49
CA SER A 154 -7.75 11.97 -4.36
C SER A 154 -6.45 11.93 -3.55
N PRO A 155 -5.87 10.74 -3.39
CA PRO A 155 -4.70 10.54 -2.56
C PRO A 155 -3.42 11.05 -3.23
N ASN A 156 -2.42 11.39 -2.40
CA ASN A 156 -1.07 11.71 -2.86
C ASN A 156 -0.08 10.56 -2.63
N LEU A 157 -0.52 9.47 -2.00
CA LEU A 157 0.21 8.22 -1.83
C LEU A 157 -0.52 7.04 -2.48
N TYR A 158 0.25 6.00 -2.82
CA TYR A 158 -0.28 4.69 -3.18
C TYR A 158 0.50 3.57 -2.48
N ALA A 159 -0.14 2.43 -2.32
CA ALA A 159 0.46 1.23 -1.76
C ALA A 159 1.10 0.37 -2.87
N GLN A 160 2.32 -0.09 -2.62
CA GLN A 160 3.11 -0.95 -3.50
C GLN A 160 3.52 -2.20 -2.73
N ASN A 161 3.19 -3.37 -3.29
CA ASN A 161 3.66 -4.64 -2.75
C ASN A 161 5.15 -4.82 -3.06
N VAL A 162 5.96 -5.11 -2.04
CA VAL A 162 7.41 -5.34 -2.17
C VAL A 162 7.81 -6.63 -1.46
N LEU A 163 8.69 -7.41 -2.09
CA LEU A 163 9.36 -8.57 -1.49
C LEU A 163 10.87 -8.35 -1.45
N TYR A 164 11.50 -8.66 -0.31
CA TYR A 164 12.96 -8.68 -0.21
C TYR A 164 13.52 -9.76 0.72
N ASP A 165 12.82 -10.13 1.78
CA ASP A 165 13.30 -11.07 2.80
C ASP A 165 12.72 -12.49 2.66
N HIS A 166 11.60 -12.64 1.95
CA HIS A 166 11.01 -13.92 1.58
C HIS A 166 10.46 -13.92 0.15
N GLU A 167 9.95 -15.07 -0.28
CA GLU A 167 9.40 -15.29 -1.64
C GLU A 167 7.88 -15.53 -1.64
N ASP A 168 7.24 -15.55 -0.46
CA ASP A 168 5.79 -15.72 -0.35
C ASP A 168 5.03 -14.48 -0.81
N LYS A 169 4.45 -14.54 -2.01
CA LYS A 169 3.71 -13.43 -2.62
C LYS A 169 2.38 -13.12 -1.94
N ARG A 170 1.90 -13.99 -1.05
CA ARG A 170 0.63 -13.79 -0.34
C ARG A 170 0.76 -12.76 0.79
N ILE A 171 1.98 -12.52 1.25
CA ILE A 171 2.27 -11.69 2.42
C ILE A 171 3.41 -10.69 2.12
N PRO A 172 3.33 -9.91 1.03
CA PRO A 172 4.34 -8.90 0.74
C PRO A 172 4.40 -7.83 1.84
N HIS A 173 5.48 -7.06 1.83
CA HIS A 173 5.50 -5.79 2.54
C HIS A 173 4.65 -4.76 1.79
N ILE A 174 3.81 -4.04 2.53
CA ILE A 174 2.98 -2.95 2.00
C ILE A 174 3.74 -1.63 2.16
N MET A 175 4.34 -1.16 1.07
CA MET A 175 5.17 0.05 1.05
C MET A 175 4.40 1.22 0.46
N LEU A 176 4.34 2.35 1.16
CA LEU A 176 3.68 3.56 0.68
C LEU A 176 4.68 4.45 -0.06
N PHE A 177 4.34 4.82 -1.30
CA PHE A 177 5.11 5.71 -2.16
C PHE A 177 4.32 6.96 -2.53
N ALA A 178 5.03 8.07 -2.75
CA ALA A 178 4.43 9.30 -3.24
C ALA A 178 4.00 9.15 -4.71
N ALA A 179 2.72 9.39 -5.01
CA ALA A 179 2.19 9.43 -6.37
C ALA A 179 2.58 10.73 -7.10
N GLU A 180 2.77 11.81 -6.34
CA GLU A 180 3.04 13.15 -6.86
C GLU A 180 4.13 13.87 -6.05
N ASN A 181 4.52 15.07 -6.50
CA ASN A 181 5.36 15.94 -5.67
C ASN A 181 4.50 16.53 -4.56
N ILE A 182 4.85 16.26 -3.30
CA ILE A 182 4.07 16.67 -2.13
C ILE A 182 4.79 17.85 -1.44
N PRO A 183 4.16 19.04 -1.40
CA PRO A 183 4.64 20.18 -0.61
C PRO A 183 4.80 19.87 0.89
N PRO A 184 5.68 20.59 1.60
CA PRO A 184 5.75 20.52 3.05
C PRO A 184 4.38 20.77 3.69
N LEU A 185 4.10 20.06 4.77
CA LEU A 185 2.90 20.16 5.61
C LEU A 185 1.58 19.74 4.94
N GLN A 186 1.58 19.35 3.66
CA GLN A 186 0.42 18.70 3.06
C GLN A 186 0.21 17.32 3.73
N GLU A 187 -1.05 17.01 4.06
CA GLU A 187 -1.42 15.72 4.64
C GLU A 187 -1.14 14.60 3.64
N LEU A 188 -0.51 13.54 4.15
CA LEU A 188 -0.26 12.30 3.42
C LEU A 188 -1.49 11.41 3.51
N THR A 189 -1.98 10.94 2.36
CA THR A 189 -3.20 10.14 2.27
C THR A 189 -3.10 9.09 1.16
N TYR A 190 -3.72 7.93 1.36
CA TYR A 190 -3.86 6.88 0.34
C TYR A 190 -5.33 6.46 0.18
N HIS A 191 -5.65 5.76 -0.91
CA HIS A 191 -6.98 5.20 -1.10
C HIS A 191 -7.11 3.91 -0.28
N TYR A 192 -8.09 3.81 0.62
CA TYR A 192 -8.25 2.65 1.51
C TYR A 192 -8.78 1.40 0.79
N ASN A 193 -9.22 1.54 -0.46
CA ASN A 193 -9.72 0.46 -1.31
C ASN A 193 -10.91 -0.32 -0.71
N TYR A 194 -11.65 0.28 0.21
CA TYR A 194 -12.94 -0.25 0.62
C TYR A 194 -13.96 -0.10 -0.53
N THR A 195 -14.66 -1.19 -0.82
CA THR A 195 -15.80 -1.16 -1.73
C THR A 195 -17.06 -0.78 -0.96
N ILE A 196 -17.79 0.21 -1.48
CA ILE A 196 -19.06 0.66 -0.91
C ILE A 196 -20.02 -0.52 -0.80
N ASP A 197 -20.70 -0.62 0.34
CA ASP A 197 -21.69 -1.66 0.63
C ASP A 197 -21.12 -3.11 0.70
N GLN A 198 -19.79 -3.27 0.79
CA GLN A 198 -19.12 -4.57 0.99
C GLN A 198 -18.42 -4.70 2.36
N VAL A 199 -18.55 -3.71 3.23
CA VAL A 199 -18.07 -3.80 4.62
C VAL A 199 -19.23 -4.19 5.51
N PHE A 200 -19.08 -5.28 6.25
CA PHE A 200 -20.14 -5.84 7.11
C PHE A 200 -19.75 -5.79 8.59
N ASP A 201 -20.73 -5.71 9.47
CA ASP A 201 -20.54 -5.92 10.90
C ASP A 201 -20.62 -7.41 11.26
N HIS A 202 -20.41 -7.73 12.54
CA HIS A 202 -20.46 -9.09 13.08
C HIS A 202 -21.86 -9.75 12.98
N GLU A 203 -22.91 -8.96 12.75
CA GLU A 203 -24.27 -9.44 12.54
C GLU A 203 -24.59 -9.62 11.04
N GLY A 204 -23.66 -9.25 10.15
CA GLY A 204 -23.81 -9.31 8.70
C GLY A 204 -24.51 -8.09 8.08
N ASN A 205 -24.69 -6.99 8.82
CA ASN A 205 -25.26 -5.76 8.28
C ASN A 205 -24.20 -4.91 7.58
N ILE A 206 -24.59 -4.20 6.52
CA ILE A 206 -23.70 -3.28 5.81
C ILE A 206 -23.32 -2.10 6.73
N LYS A 207 -22.03 -1.97 7.03
CA LYS A 207 -21.45 -0.82 7.74
C LYS A 207 -21.32 0.35 6.78
N LYS A 208 -21.60 1.54 7.29
CA LYS A 208 -21.47 2.80 6.54
C LYS A 208 -20.61 3.79 7.30
N LYS A 209 -19.63 4.39 6.63
CA LYS A 209 -18.79 5.46 7.17
C LYS A 209 -18.66 6.58 6.16
N SER A 210 -19.02 7.80 6.56
CA SER A 210 -18.89 8.99 5.71
C SER A 210 -17.41 9.32 5.46
N CYS A 211 -17.11 9.77 4.24
CA CYS A 211 -15.80 10.26 3.87
C CYS A 211 -15.71 11.77 4.08
N TYR A 212 -14.68 12.22 4.80
CA TYR A 212 -14.40 13.63 5.09
C TYR A 212 -13.05 14.07 4.50
N CYS A 213 -12.64 13.50 3.36
CA CYS A 213 -11.32 13.76 2.79
C CYS A 213 -11.14 15.16 2.19
N GLY A 214 -12.24 15.85 1.87
CA GLY A 214 -12.23 17.20 1.29
C GLY A 214 -11.91 17.25 -0.22
N SER A 215 -11.71 16.12 -0.88
CA SER A 215 -11.54 16.06 -2.34
C SER A 215 -12.82 16.51 -3.08
N SER A 216 -12.65 17.19 -4.23
CA SER A 216 -13.74 17.52 -5.16
C SER A 216 -14.41 16.28 -5.77
N GLU A 217 -13.66 15.18 -5.89
CA GLU A 217 -14.13 13.91 -6.46
C GLU A 217 -14.72 12.97 -5.39
N CYS A 218 -14.91 13.46 -4.16
CA CYS A 218 -15.41 12.65 -3.06
C CYS A 218 -16.88 12.26 -3.26
N THR A 219 -17.17 10.96 -3.19
CA THR A 219 -18.56 10.43 -3.23
C THR A 219 -19.27 10.48 -1.86
N GLY A 220 -18.60 11.00 -0.83
CA GLY A 220 -19.14 11.18 0.52
C GLY A 220 -19.14 9.91 1.39
N ARG A 221 -18.71 8.74 0.88
CA ARG A 221 -18.63 7.48 1.62
C ARG A 221 -17.22 6.88 1.53
N MET A 222 -16.73 6.39 2.67
CA MET A 222 -15.53 5.57 2.76
C MET A 222 -15.88 4.08 2.62
N TYR A 223 -16.98 3.65 3.26
CA TYR A 223 -17.65 2.37 3.04
C TYR A 223 -19.14 2.49 3.37
#